data_AF-A0A950YJH9-F1
#
_entry.id   AF-A0A950YJH9-F1
#
_cell.length_a   1.000
_cell.length_b   1.000
_cell.length_c   1.000
_cell.angle_alpha   90.00
_cell.angle_beta   90.00
_cell.angle_gamma   90.00
#
_symmetry.space_group_name_H-M   'P 1'
#
loop_
_entity.id
_entity.type
_entity.pdbx_description
1 polymer ?
#
loop_
_entity_poly.entity_id
_entity_poly.type
_entity_poly.pdbx_seq_one_letter_code
_entity_poly.pdbx_strand_id
1 'polypeptide(L)'
;MRRTLVVGLAILGAIAMASSASARVLRVGTYRGIPGQFKSVEAAVNAAKPGDWILVAPGDYKTTSSRRVPGRSNEAAGILITKRNLRIRGMNRNTVILDGTKSGSRCSNKAANQNFGPSGSKGPLGLNGILIWKADDVSVQNLTACNFLSGSG
;
A
#
# COMPACT_ATOMS: atom_id res chain seq x y z
N MET A 1 54.06 -45.15 22.51
CA MET A 1 53.88 -44.28 21.32
C MET A 1 52.55 -44.61 20.66
N ARG A 2 51.54 -43.73 20.77
CA ARG A 2 50.48 -43.52 19.77
C ARG A 2 49.72 -42.26 20.17
N ARG A 3 49.76 -41.28 19.27
CA ARG A 3 49.35 -39.89 19.47
C ARG A 3 47.82 -39.81 19.47
N THR A 4 47.24 -39.29 20.54
CA THR A 4 45.84 -38.84 20.61
C THR A 4 45.71 -37.60 19.73
N LEU A 5 45.05 -37.72 18.58
CA LEU A 5 44.59 -36.59 17.78
C LEU A 5 43.23 -36.15 18.31
N VAL A 6 43.22 -35.12 19.15
CA VAL A 6 42.00 -34.40 19.53
C VAL A 6 41.64 -33.48 18.36
N VAL A 7 40.65 -33.88 17.56
CA VAL A 7 40.04 -32.99 16.57
C VAL A 7 39.08 -32.07 17.33
N GLY A 8 39.55 -30.86 17.64
CA GLY A 8 38.71 -29.80 18.19
C GLY A 8 37.74 -29.28 17.15
N LEU A 9 36.48 -29.71 17.22
CA LEU A 9 35.40 -29.17 16.41
C LEU A 9 34.89 -27.89 17.09
N ALA A 10 35.50 -26.74 16.75
CA ALA A 10 35.00 -25.43 17.15
C ALA A 10 33.75 -25.09 16.32
N ILE A 11 32.57 -25.47 16.82
CA ILE A 11 31.29 -25.00 16.29
C ILE A 11 31.15 -23.53 16.72
N LEU A 12 31.59 -22.59 15.87
CA LEU A 12 31.19 -21.20 15.99
C LEU A 12 29.69 -21.11 15.69
N GLY A 13 28.88 -21.12 16.74
CA GLY A 13 27.46 -20.83 16.67
C GLY A 13 27.25 -19.41 16.15
N ALA A 14 26.89 -19.28 14.88
CA ALA A 14 26.40 -18.03 14.34
C ALA A 14 25.06 -17.70 15.02
N ILE A 15 25.11 -16.87 16.06
CA ILE A 15 23.92 -16.22 16.58
C ILE A 15 23.44 -15.28 15.48
N ALA A 16 22.53 -15.77 14.64
CA ALA A 16 21.77 -14.92 13.74
C ALA A 16 21.00 -13.94 14.61
N MET A 17 21.53 -12.73 14.76
CA MET A 17 20.77 -11.63 15.34
C MET A 17 19.59 -11.37 14.40
N ALA A 18 18.46 -12.00 14.69
CA ALA A 18 17.20 -11.63 14.08
C ALA A 18 17.01 -10.16 14.42
N SER A 19 17.22 -9.27 13.43
CA SER A 19 16.89 -7.87 13.60
C SER A 19 15.42 -7.83 14.01
N SER A 20 15.15 -7.36 15.23
CA SER A 20 13.79 -7.02 15.63
C SER A 20 13.28 -6.06 14.56
N ALA A 21 12.39 -6.55 13.70
CA ALA A 21 11.78 -5.75 12.67
C ALA A 21 10.88 -4.75 13.39
N SER A 22 11.45 -3.60 13.77
CA SER A 22 10.70 -2.47 14.27
C SER A 22 9.83 -1.98 13.12
N ALA A 23 8.58 -2.43 13.09
CA ALA A 23 7.61 -2.02 12.09
C ALA A 23 7.45 -0.50 12.15
N ARG A 24 7.83 0.20 11.07
CA ARG A 24 7.67 1.65 11.02
C ARG A 24 6.21 1.96 10.78
N VAL A 25 5.71 3.02 11.39
CA VAL A 25 4.36 3.54 11.13
C VAL A 25 4.47 4.76 10.21
N LEU A 26 4.11 4.58 8.95
CA LEU A 26 3.99 5.63 7.96
C LEU A 26 2.60 6.27 8.12
N ARG A 27 2.56 7.55 8.48
CA ARG A 27 1.30 8.27 8.70
C ARG A 27 0.91 9.04 7.44
N VAL A 28 -0.35 8.91 7.07
CA VAL A 28 -0.95 9.60 5.93
C VAL A 28 -1.96 10.63 6.41
N GLY A 29 -1.89 11.84 5.86
CA GLY A 29 -2.76 12.96 6.19
C GLY A 29 -2.38 13.67 7.49
N THR A 30 -3.28 14.51 8.00
CA THR A 30 -3.08 15.26 9.25
C THR A 30 -4.14 14.83 10.26
N TYR A 31 -3.71 14.49 11.47
CA TYR A 31 -4.62 14.13 12.56
C TYR A 31 -4.45 15.11 13.72
N ARG A 32 -5.53 15.80 14.11
CA ARG A 32 -5.53 16.77 15.22
C ARG A 32 -4.37 17.78 15.14
N GLY A 33 -4.14 18.33 13.94
CA GLY A 33 -3.06 19.29 13.69
C GLY A 33 -1.66 18.68 13.52
N ILE A 34 -1.48 17.37 13.73
CA ILE A 34 -0.20 16.70 13.59
C ILE A 34 -0.08 16.11 12.18
N PRO A 35 0.83 16.61 11.33
CA PRO A 35 1.01 16.08 9.98
C PRO A 35 1.69 14.70 10.01
N GLY A 36 1.20 13.82 9.15
CA GLY A 36 1.90 12.61 8.75
C GLY A 36 3.00 12.91 7.73
N GLN A 37 3.86 11.92 7.47
CA GLN A 37 4.94 12.05 6.50
C GLN A 37 4.43 12.06 5.05
N PHE A 38 3.22 11.54 4.81
CA PHE A 38 2.65 11.38 3.47
C PHE A 38 1.30 12.09 3.34
N LYS A 39 1.04 12.66 2.16
CA LYS A 39 -0.24 13.29 1.82
C LYS A 39 -1.21 12.34 1.12
N SER A 40 -0.73 11.21 0.61
CA SER A 40 -1.53 10.19 -0.07
C SER A 40 -1.15 8.78 0.38
N VAL A 41 -2.09 7.85 0.28
CA VAL A 41 -1.87 6.43 0.63
C VAL A 41 -0.87 5.79 -0.32
N GLU A 42 -0.97 6.07 -1.62
CA GLU A 42 -0.04 5.55 -2.64
C GLU A 42 1.41 5.99 -2.37
N ALA A 43 1.65 7.23 -1.93
CA ALA A 43 3.00 7.67 -1.58
C ALA A 43 3.57 6.88 -0.38
N ALA A 44 2.74 6.60 0.63
CA ALA A 44 3.13 5.77 1.77
C ALA A 44 3.39 4.31 1.35
N VAL A 45 2.53 3.73 0.50
CA VAL A 45 2.72 2.38 -0.07
C VAL A 45 4.03 2.30 -0.85
N ASN A 46 4.36 3.32 -1.63
CA ASN A 46 5.61 3.37 -2.38
C ASN A 46 6.85 3.39 -1.46
N ALA A 47 6.80 4.14 -0.36
CA ALA A 47 7.90 4.26 0.61
C ALA A 47 7.98 3.12 1.65
N ALA A 48 6.90 2.36 1.83
CA ALA A 48 6.85 1.26 2.79
C ALA A 48 7.86 0.15 2.45
N LYS A 49 8.28 -0.59 3.46
CA LYS A 49 9.02 -1.85 3.37
C LYS A 49 8.16 -2.97 3.93
N PRO A 50 8.42 -4.24 3.58
CA PRO A 50 7.72 -5.37 4.20
C PRO A 50 7.76 -5.29 5.73
N GLY A 51 6.62 -5.49 6.37
CA GLY A 51 6.41 -5.36 7.81
C GLY A 51 5.95 -3.98 8.29
N ASP A 52 5.99 -2.95 7.44
CA ASP A 52 5.57 -1.60 7.83
C ASP A 52 4.04 -1.48 7.98
N TRP A 53 3.64 -0.52 8.82
CA TRP A 53 2.27 -0.05 8.95
C TRP A 53 2.05 1.25 8.20
N ILE A 54 0.87 1.36 7.59
CA ILE A 54 0.37 2.61 7.02
C ILE A 54 -0.89 2.99 7.78
N LEU A 55 -0.79 4.06 8.59
CA LEU A 55 -1.90 4.58 9.37
C LEU A 55 -2.47 5.82 8.67
N VAL A 56 -3.74 5.76 8.29
CA VAL A 56 -4.39 6.80 7.49
C VAL A 56 -5.34 7.63 8.36
N ALA A 57 -5.05 8.92 8.49
CA ALA A 57 -5.88 9.86 9.24
C ALA A 57 -7.24 10.08 8.54
N PRO A 58 -8.29 10.52 9.27
CA PRO A 58 -9.54 10.99 8.66
C PRO A 58 -9.30 11.99 7.53
N GLY A 59 -9.95 11.78 6.39
CA GLY A 59 -9.73 12.59 5.19
C GLY A 59 -10.43 12.04 3.96
N ASP A 60 -10.48 12.86 2.93
CA ASP A 60 -10.96 12.49 1.59
C ASP A 60 -9.76 12.44 0.64
N TYR A 61 -9.26 11.24 0.37
CA TYR A 61 -8.04 11.02 -0.37
C TYR A 61 -8.37 10.78 -1.83
N LYS A 62 -8.37 11.86 -2.62
CA LYS A 62 -8.60 11.82 -4.07
C LYS A 62 -7.51 11.04 -4.79
N THR A 63 -7.92 10.24 -5.77
CA THR A 63 -7.04 9.48 -6.65
C THR A 63 -6.82 10.28 -7.93
N THR A 64 -5.73 11.03 -7.99
CA THR A 64 -5.37 11.86 -9.15
C THR A 64 -4.39 11.19 -10.11
N SER A 65 -3.81 10.06 -9.72
CA SER A 65 -2.86 9.29 -10.51
C SER A 65 -3.24 7.81 -10.55
N SER A 66 -2.50 7.02 -11.33
CA SER A 66 -2.76 5.61 -11.52
C SER A 66 -1.46 4.85 -11.69
N ARG A 67 -1.45 3.58 -11.26
CA ARG A 67 -0.31 2.69 -11.38
C ARG A 67 -0.64 1.50 -12.28
N ARG A 68 0.19 1.28 -13.30
CA ARG A 68 0.11 0.07 -14.13
C ARG A 68 0.54 -1.14 -13.31
N VAL A 69 -0.16 -2.25 -13.50
CA VAL A 69 0.10 -3.50 -12.81
C VAL A 69 1.25 -4.24 -13.50
N PRO A 70 2.34 -4.61 -12.78
CA PRO A 70 3.46 -5.34 -13.38
C PRO A 70 3.02 -6.65 -14.02
N GLY A 71 3.31 -6.83 -15.30
CA GLY A 71 2.94 -8.01 -16.09
C GLY A 71 1.49 -8.02 -16.58
N ARG A 72 0.72 -6.94 -16.39
CA ARG A 72 -0.68 -6.80 -16.86
C ARG A 72 -0.87 -5.43 -17.51
N SER A 73 -0.69 -5.37 -18.83
CA SER A 73 -0.66 -4.10 -19.59
C SER A 73 -2.03 -3.41 -19.69
N ASN A 74 -3.11 -4.16 -19.51
CA ASN A 74 -4.51 -3.73 -19.55
C ASN A 74 -5.12 -3.50 -18.15
N GLU A 75 -4.30 -3.43 -17.10
CA GLU A 75 -4.75 -3.20 -15.73
C GLU A 75 -4.05 -1.99 -15.10
N ALA A 76 -4.83 -1.23 -14.35
CA ALA A 76 -4.35 -0.11 -13.55
C ALA A 76 -5.04 -0.07 -12.20
N ALA A 77 -4.34 0.45 -11.20
CA ALA A 77 -4.86 0.67 -9.86
C ALA A 77 -4.68 2.13 -9.43
N GLY A 78 -5.59 2.63 -8.58
CA GLY A 78 -5.42 3.88 -7.87
C GLY A 78 -4.37 3.76 -6.77
N ILE A 79 -4.37 2.63 -6.07
CA ILE A 79 -3.36 2.26 -5.07
C ILE A 79 -2.87 0.86 -5.38
N LEU A 80 -1.58 0.71 -5.67
CA LEU A 80 -0.97 -0.58 -6.03
C LEU A 80 -0.03 -1.08 -4.94
N ILE A 81 -0.37 -2.21 -4.34
CA ILE A 81 0.42 -2.84 -3.30
C ILE A 81 1.12 -4.07 -3.88
N THR A 82 2.44 -3.99 -4.02
CA THR A 82 3.30 -5.11 -4.45
C THR A 82 4.26 -5.57 -3.36
N LYS A 83 4.21 -4.95 -2.18
CA LYS A 83 5.07 -5.28 -1.05
C LYS A 83 4.31 -6.18 -0.09
N ARG A 84 4.91 -7.31 0.27
CA ARG A 84 4.36 -8.28 1.23
C ARG A 84 4.31 -7.73 2.66
N ASN A 85 3.50 -8.36 3.51
CA ASN A 85 3.42 -8.10 4.95
C ASN A 85 3.19 -6.62 5.29
N LEU A 86 2.27 -5.96 4.59
CA LEU A 86 1.88 -4.58 4.88
C LEU A 86 0.57 -4.52 5.66
N ARG A 87 0.48 -3.57 6.60
CA ARG A 87 -0.75 -3.33 7.37
C ARG A 87 -1.24 -1.91 7.11
N ILE A 88 -2.26 -1.77 6.27
CA ILE A 88 -2.91 -0.49 5.99
C ILE A 88 -4.18 -0.39 6.82
N ARG A 89 -4.28 0.66 7.63
CA ARG A 89 -5.42 0.88 8.51
C ARG A 89 -5.86 2.33 8.47
N GLY A 90 -7.11 2.57 8.11
CA GLY A 90 -7.75 3.85 8.40
C GLY A 90 -8.00 3.99 9.90
N MET A 91 -7.88 5.20 10.42
CA MET A 91 -8.19 5.49 11.82
C MET A 91 -9.70 5.33 12.12
N ASN A 92 -10.57 5.54 11.12
CA ASN A 92 -12.01 5.37 11.24
C ASN A 92 -12.65 5.11 9.86
N ARG A 93 -13.39 4.01 9.72
CA ARG A 93 -14.04 3.60 8.46
C ARG A 93 -14.92 4.68 7.85
N ASN A 94 -15.61 5.47 8.67
CA ASN A 94 -16.59 6.45 8.23
C ASN A 94 -15.95 7.77 7.79
N THR A 95 -14.69 8.01 8.14
CA THR A 95 -14.04 9.30 7.88
C THR A 95 -12.73 9.19 7.11
N VAL A 96 -12.17 7.99 6.94
CA VAL A 96 -11.07 7.69 6.02
C VAL A 96 -11.63 7.18 4.71
N ILE A 97 -11.69 8.07 3.72
CA ILE A 97 -12.30 7.78 2.42
C ILE A 97 -11.23 7.82 1.34
N LEU A 98 -11.02 6.69 0.67
CA LEU A 98 -10.21 6.60 -0.53
C LEU A 98 -11.14 6.81 -1.72
N ASP A 99 -10.99 7.96 -2.35
CA ASP A 99 -11.91 8.42 -3.38
C ASP A 99 -11.26 8.28 -4.75
N GLY A 100 -11.87 7.47 -5.60
CA GLY A 100 -11.46 7.28 -6.99
C GLY A 100 -11.72 8.52 -7.86
N THR A 101 -12.38 9.57 -7.37
CA THR A 101 -12.48 10.83 -8.11
C THR A 101 -11.15 11.59 -8.12
N LYS A 102 -10.90 12.33 -9.21
CA LYS A 102 -9.77 13.26 -9.31
C LYS A 102 -10.04 14.61 -8.63
N SER A 103 -11.31 14.94 -8.39
CA SER A 103 -11.73 16.23 -7.83
C SER A 103 -13.16 16.18 -7.26
N GLY A 104 -13.65 17.33 -6.79
CA GLY A 104 -15.04 17.52 -6.35
C GLY A 104 -15.32 17.07 -4.92
N SER A 105 -16.61 17.03 -4.57
CA SER A 105 -17.05 16.52 -3.27
C SER A 105 -16.67 15.05 -3.10
N ARG A 106 -16.59 14.62 -1.84
CA ARG A 106 -16.39 13.22 -1.47
C ARG A 106 -17.36 12.31 -2.22
N CYS A 107 -16.82 11.28 -2.84
CA CYS A 107 -17.52 10.29 -3.64
C CYS A 107 -18.50 10.93 -4.65
N SER A 108 -18.12 12.07 -5.24
CA SER A 108 -18.95 12.78 -6.22
C SER A 108 -19.41 11.85 -7.34
N ASN A 109 -20.70 11.93 -7.71
CA ASN A 109 -21.28 11.22 -8.86
C ASN A 109 -21.14 11.99 -10.19
N LYS A 110 -20.62 13.22 -10.19
CA LYS A 110 -20.45 14.02 -11.41
C LYS A 110 -19.41 13.39 -12.33
N ALA A 111 -19.75 13.22 -13.61
CA ALA A 111 -18.86 12.65 -14.61
C ALA A 111 -17.52 13.39 -14.73
N ALA A 112 -17.55 14.74 -14.66
CA ALA A 112 -16.35 15.58 -14.74
C ALA A 112 -15.33 15.33 -13.60
N ASN A 113 -15.78 14.80 -12.47
CA ASN A 113 -14.95 14.53 -11.30
C ASN A 113 -14.34 13.12 -11.33
N GLN A 114 -14.83 12.21 -12.18
CA GLN A 114 -14.35 10.83 -12.20
C GLN A 114 -12.92 10.72 -12.71
N ASN A 115 -12.19 9.75 -12.16
CA ASN A 115 -10.94 9.26 -12.74
C ASN A 115 -11.20 7.91 -13.41
N PHE A 116 -11.15 7.88 -14.74
CA PHE A 116 -11.33 6.66 -15.53
C PHE A 116 -10.04 5.87 -15.73
N GLY A 117 -8.95 6.29 -15.08
CA GLY A 117 -7.65 5.65 -15.20
C GLY A 117 -6.91 6.01 -16.49
N PRO A 118 -5.77 5.35 -16.74
CA PRO A 118 -4.93 5.63 -17.90
C PRO A 118 -5.59 5.12 -19.18
N SER A 119 -5.22 5.73 -20.30
CA SER A 119 -5.66 5.28 -21.63
C SER A 119 -5.13 3.88 -21.95
N GLY A 120 -6.00 3.06 -22.55
CA GLY A 120 -5.71 1.80 -23.21
C GLY A 120 -6.08 1.84 -24.69
N SER A 121 -5.89 0.72 -25.39
CA SER A 121 -6.13 0.62 -26.83
C SER A 121 -7.60 0.72 -27.26
N LYS A 122 -8.55 0.50 -26.34
CA LYS A 122 -10.00 0.54 -26.58
C LYS A 122 -10.74 1.59 -25.75
N GLY A 123 -10.00 2.53 -25.16
CA GLY A 123 -10.52 3.50 -24.18
C GLY A 123 -9.79 3.42 -22.83
N PRO A 124 -10.27 4.15 -21.80
CA PRO A 124 -9.67 4.12 -20.48
C PRO A 124 -9.68 2.71 -19.88
N LEU A 125 -8.59 2.33 -19.21
CA LEU A 125 -8.46 1.01 -18.56
C LEU A 125 -9.31 0.88 -17.29
N GLY A 126 -9.91 1.98 -16.80
CA GLY A 126 -10.50 2.04 -15.48
C GLY A 126 -9.46 2.06 -14.37
N LEU A 127 -9.93 2.06 -13.13
CA LEU A 127 -9.10 1.96 -11.95
C LEU A 127 -9.63 0.90 -11.01
N ASN A 128 -8.81 -0.11 -10.76
CA ASN A 128 -8.93 -0.89 -9.54
C ASN A 128 -8.65 0.03 -8.35
N GLY A 129 -9.40 -0.09 -7.25
CA GLY A 129 -9.22 0.77 -6.10
C GLY A 129 -7.90 0.54 -5.38
N ILE A 130 -7.94 -0.37 -4.41
CA ILE A 130 -6.74 -0.91 -3.77
C ILE A 130 -6.50 -2.27 -4.39
N LEU A 131 -5.41 -2.40 -5.15
CA LEU A 131 -5.03 -3.67 -5.76
C LEU A 131 -3.81 -4.23 -5.06
N ILE A 132 -3.97 -5.40 -4.44
CA ILE A 132 -2.89 -6.18 -3.86
C ILE A 132 -2.44 -7.17 -4.93
N TRP A 133 -1.25 -6.95 -5.49
CA TRP A 133 -0.74 -7.70 -6.63
C TRP A 133 0.50 -8.49 -6.25
N LYS A 134 0.39 -9.83 -6.24
CA LYS A 134 1.49 -10.75 -5.91
C LYS A 134 2.23 -10.35 -4.63
N ALA A 135 1.45 -10.00 -3.60
CA ALA A 135 1.95 -9.55 -2.32
C ALA A 135 1.22 -10.29 -1.20
N ASP A 136 1.95 -11.16 -0.52
CA ASP A 136 1.40 -11.98 0.56
C ASP A 136 1.24 -11.18 1.85
N ASP A 137 0.35 -11.64 2.73
CA ASP A 137 0.17 -11.13 4.10
C ASP A 137 -0.16 -9.62 4.20
N VAL A 138 -0.87 -9.08 3.20
CA VAL A 138 -1.33 -7.69 3.24
C VAL A 138 -2.70 -7.61 3.92
N SER A 139 -2.86 -6.66 4.84
CA SER A 139 -4.16 -6.36 5.46
C SER A 139 -4.57 -4.92 5.22
N VAL A 140 -5.84 -4.72 4.88
CA VAL A 140 -6.45 -3.40 4.65
C VAL A 140 -7.72 -3.31 5.49
N GLN A 141 -7.80 -2.32 6.38
CA GLN A 141 -8.86 -2.27 7.39
C GLN A 141 -9.35 -0.85 7.67
N ASN A 142 -10.59 -0.75 8.15
CA ASN A 142 -11.16 0.44 8.78
C ASN A 142 -11.10 1.72 7.92
N LEU A 143 -11.39 1.58 6.63
CA LEU A 143 -11.51 2.66 5.66
C LEU A 143 -12.67 2.36 4.70
N THR A 144 -13.09 3.37 3.94
CA THR A 144 -14.08 3.23 2.86
C THR A 144 -13.40 3.58 1.53
N ALA A 145 -13.73 2.84 0.48
CA ALA A 145 -13.34 3.15 -0.89
C ALA A 145 -14.58 3.45 -1.73
N CYS A 146 -14.50 4.43 -2.63
CA CYS A 146 -15.60 4.78 -3.53
C CYS A 146 -15.09 5.24 -4.89
N ASN A 147 -15.96 5.20 -5.91
CA ASN A 147 -15.74 5.76 -7.25
C ASN A 147 -14.45 5.34 -7.97
N PHE A 148 -13.96 4.14 -7.68
CA PHE A 148 -13.01 3.45 -8.54
C PHE A 148 -13.81 2.74 -9.62
N LEU A 149 -13.80 3.30 -10.83
CA LEU A 149 -14.69 2.91 -11.91
C LEU A 149 -13.99 2.06 -12.96
N SER A 150 -14.71 1.07 -13.47
CA SER A 150 -14.36 0.27 -14.65
C SER A 150 -13.01 -0.44 -14.59
N GLY A 151 -12.43 -0.62 -13.38
CA GLY A 151 -11.23 -1.42 -13.20
C GLY A 151 -11.47 -2.87 -13.60
N SER A 152 -10.53 -3.46 -14.30
CA SER A 152 -10.60 -4.81 -14.88
C SER A 152 -10.23 -5.94 -13.90
N GLY A 153 -10.10 -5.62 -12.60
CA GLY A 153 -9.60 -6.50 -11.55
C GLY A 153 -10.39 -7.78 -11.34
#